data_AF-A0A7Y8I365-F1
#
_entry.id   AF-A0A7Y8I365-F1
#
_cell.length_a   1.000
_cell.length_b   1.000
_cell.length_c   1.000
_cell.angle_alpha   90.00
_cell.angle_beta   90.00
_cell.angle_gamma   90.00
#
_symmetry.space_group_name_H-M   'P 1'
#
loop_
_entity.id
_entity.type
_entity.pdbx_description
1 polymer ?
#
loop_
_entity_poly.entity_id
_entity_poly.type
_entity_poly.pdbx_seq_one_letter_code
_entity_poly.pdbx_strand_id
1 'polypeptide(L)' 'MARPLAKVEDDALQLSEEERARLAVRLLASLEEEAESPEEVEKLWLAEAEQRFEELRTGVVRGVPARDVFAQLRAKFSS' A
#
# COMPACT_ATOMS: atom_id res chain seq x y z
N MET A 1 4.51 13.64 -27.82
CA MET A 1 3.14 13.25 -28.23
C MET A 1 2.67 12.18 -27.26
N ALA A 2 1.62 12.42 -26.48
CA ALA A 2 1.09 11.40 -25.58
C ALA A 2 0.34 10.33 -26.39
N ARG A 3 0.58 9.04 -26.08
CA ARG A 3 -0.22 7.95 -26.65
C ARG A 3 -1.58 7.90 -25.94
N PRO A 4 -2.68 7.52 -26.63
CA PRO A 4 -3.97 7.35 -25.96
C PRO A 4 -3.87 6.31 -24.85
N LEU A 5 -4.31 6.64 -23.63
CA LEU A 5 -4.22 5.76 -22.46
C LEU A 5 -4.85 4.39 -22.73
N ALA A 6 -6.06 4.37 -23.29
CA ALA A 6 -6.79 3.13 -23.62
C ALA A 6 -5.96 2.18 -24.49
N LYS A 7 -5.17 2.70 -25.44
CA LYS A 7 -4.31 1.87 -26.28
C LYS A 7 -3.15 1.27 -25.48
N VAL A 8 -2.58 2.04 -24.56
CA VAL A 8 -1.48 1.57 -23.70
C VAL A 8 -1.97 0.49 -22.72
N GLU A 9 -3.18 0.66 -22.19
CA GLU A 9 -3.84 -0.33 -21.32
C GLU A 9 -4.13 -1.63 -22.07
N ASP A 10 -4.73 -1.54 -23.26
CA ASP A 10 -5.02 -2.70 -24.11
C ASP A 10 -3.72 -3.47 -24.44
N ASP A 11 -2.68 -2.76 -24.88
CA ASP A 11 -1.38 -3.36 -25.20
C ASP A 11 -0.73 -4.02 -23.96
N ALA A 12 -0.83 -3.39 -22.79
CA ALA A 12 -0.30 -3.92 -21.54
C ALA A 12 -1.05 -5.18 -21.07
N LEU A 13 -2.37 -5.25 -21.28
CA LEU A 13 -3.17 -6.42 -20.92
C LEU A 13 -2.89 -7.65 -21.81
N GLN A 14 -2.33 -7.46 -23.01
CA GLN A 14 -1.89 -8.56 -23.88
C GLN A 14 -0.57 -9.21 -23.43
N LEU A 15 0.18 -8.60 -22.53
CA LEU A 15 1.42 -9.16 -22.00
C LEU A 15 1.17 -10.39 -21.13
N SER A 16 2.18 -11.24 -20.96
CA SER A 16 2.13 -12.32 -19.98
C SER A 16 2.02 -11.78 -18.55
N GLU A 17 1.59 -12.61 -17.60
CA GLU A 17 1.48 -12.21 -16.20
C GLU A 17 2.80 -11.67 -15.62
N GLU A 18 3.91 -12.32 -15.95
CA GLU A 18 5.25 -11.91 -15.50
C GLU A 18 5.64 -10.54 -16.09
N GLU A 19 5.38 -10.32 -17.37
CA GLU A 19 5.68 -9.05 -18.04
C GLU A 19 4.79 -7.92 -17.52
N ARG A 20 3.51 -8.19 -17.26
CA ARG A 20 2.60 -7.23 -16.62
C ARG A 20 3.08 -6.85 -15.22
N ALA A 21 3.51 -7.83 -14.42
CA ALA A 21 4.05 -7.57 -13.08
C ALA A 21 5.30 -6.68 -13.15
N ARG A 22 6.23 -6.99 -14.07
CA ARG A 22 7.43 -6.16 -14.30
C ARG A 22 7.08 -4.75 -14.78
N LEU A 23 6.11 -4.61 -15.67
CA LEU A 23 5.64 -3.29 -16.15
C LEU A 23 5.00 -2.50 -15.01
N ALA A 24 4.15 -3.13 -14.20
CA ALA A 24 3.49 -2.48 -13.06
C ALA A 24 4.51 -1.95 -12.05
N VAL A 25 5.54 -2.73 -11.69
CA VAL A 25 6.63 -2.28 -10.79
C VAL A 25 7.33 -1.05 -11.35
N ARG A 26 7.64 -1.03 -12.64
CA ARG A 26 8.32 0.11 -13.27
C ARG A 26 7.44 1.36 -13.34
N LEU A 27 6.16 1.20 -13.66
CA LEU A 27 5.22 2.31 -13.68
C LEU A 27 5.03 2.88 -12.27
N LEU A 28 4.93 2.03 -11.26
CA LEU A 28 4.84 2.46 -9.87
C LEU A 28 6.10 3.24 -9.45
N ALA A 29 7.28 2.70 -9.72
CA ALA A 29 8.55 3.37 -9.40
C ALA A 29 8.68 4.75 -10.09
N SER A 30 8.17 4.91 -11.32
CA SER A 30 8.19 6.22 -11.99
C SER A 30 7.31 7.27 -11.32
N LEU A 31 6.27 6.86 -10.58
CA LEU A 31 5.43 7.77 -9.80
C LEU A 31 6.06 8.08 -8.45
N GLU A 32 6.85 7.15 -7.89
CA GLU A 32 7.58 7.32 -6.64
C GLU A 32 8.81 8.24 -6.79
N GLU A 33 9.46 8.27 -7.96
CA GLU A 33 10.52 9.26 -8.26
C GLU A 33 10.00 10.71 -8.29
N GLU A 34 8.70 10.89 -8.47
CA GLU A 34 8.00 12.18 -8.41
C GLU A 34 7.38 12.45 -7.03
N ALA A 35 7.42 11.45 -6.13
CA ALA A 35 6.90 11.57 -4.78
C ALA A 35 7.90 12.25 -3.83
N GLU A 36 7.35 12.74 -2.72
CA GLU A 36 8.06 13.34 -1.60
C GLU A 36 9.35 12.58 -1.24
N SER A 37 10.38 13.30 -0.79
CA SER A 37 11.66 12.68 -0.51
C SER A 37 11.50 11.53 0.51
N PRO A 38 12.32 10.47 0.48
CA PRO A 38 12.22 9.39 1.45
C PRO A 38 12.20 9.88 2.91
N GLU A 39 12.90 10.98 3.19
CA GLU A 39 12.91 11.65 4.49
C GLU A 39 11.58 12.35 4.82
N GLU A 40 10.91 12.97 3.84
CA GLU A 40 9.57 13.54 4.00
C GLU A 40 8.53 12.45 4.27
N VAL A 41 8.60 11.35 3.54
CA VAL A 41 7.76 10.17 3.78
C VAL A 41 8.00 9.64 5.19
N GLU A 42 9.25 9.40 5.60
CA GLU A 42 9.58 8.93 6.95
C GLU A 42 9.00 9.86 8.03
N LYS A 43 9.13 11.18 7.83
CA LYS A 43 8.59 12.18 8.75
C LYS A 43 7.07 12.11 8.86
N LEU A 44 6.35 11.94 7.75
CA LEU A 44 4.90 11.80 7.75
C LEU A 44 4.45 10.50 8.43
N TRP A 45 5.15 9.39 8.20
CA TRP A 45 4.87 8.11 8.86
C TRP A 45 5.11 8.17 10.37
N LEU A 46 6.17 8.85 10.83
CA LEU A 46 6.42 9.08 12.25
C LEU A 46 5.29 9.90 12.89
N ALA A 47 4.87 10.99 12.24
CA ALA A 47 3.77 11.83 12.73
C ALA A 47 2.46 11.04 12.86
N GLU A 48 2.12 10.23 11.85
CA GLU A 48 0.94 9.37 11.88
C GLU A 48 1.03 8.30 12.97
N ALA A 49 2.20 7.69 13.17
CA ALA A 49 2.42 6.69 14.22
C ALA A 49 2.23 7.28 15.62
N GLU A 50 2.78 8.48 15.88
CA GLU A 50 2.58 9.20 17.14
C GLU A 50 1.10 9.57 17.36
N GLN A 51 0.43 10.08 16.32
CA GLN A 51 -0.99 10.42 16.40
C GLN A 51 -1.84 9.19 16.74
N ARG A 52 -1.65 8.08 16.03
CA ARG A 52 -2.41 6.84 16.27
C ARG A 52 -2.14 6.27 17.65
N PHE A 53 -0.91 6.35 18.14
CA PHE A 53 -0.58 5.93 19.49
C PHE A 53 -1.35 6.74 20.53
N GLU A 54 -1.40 8.06 20.37
CA GLU A 54 -2.13 8.94 21.27
C GLU A 54 -3.65 8.72 21.22
N GLU A 55 -4.22 8.52 20.03
CA GLU A 55 -5.64 8.18 19.87
C GLU A 55 -6.00 6.87 20.58
N LEU A 56 -5.14 5.85 20.50
CA LEU A 56 -5.31 4.59 21.22
C LEU A 56 -5.16 4.78 22.73
N ARG A 57 -4.13 5.50 23.17
CA ARG A 57 -3.82 5.75 24.59
C ARG A 57 -4.92 6.53 25.30
N THR A 58 -5.50 7.50 24.60
CA THR A 58 -6.58 8.35 25.12
C THR A 58 -7.97 7.73 24.94
N GLY A 59 -8.09 6.64 24.18
CA GLY A 59 -9.35 5.95 23.93
C GLY A 59 -10.25 6.64 22.91
N VAL A 60 -9.72 7.61 22.16
CA VAL A 60 -10.38 8.19 20.96
C VAL A 60 -10.69 7.07 19.97
N VAL A 61 -9.74 6.15 19.81
CA VAL A 61 -9.91 4.91 19.04
C VAL A 61 -9.89 3.71 19.98
N ARG A 62 -10.80 2.75 19.76
CA ARG A 62 -10.83 1.48 20.48
C ARG A 62 -10.07 0.41 19.69
N GLY A 63 -8.97 -0.07 20.25
CA GLY A 63 -8.23 -1.21 19.71
C GLY A 63 -9.01 -2.52 19.80
N VAL A 64 -8.67 -3.48 18.94
CA VAL A 64 -9.14 -4.86 19.04
C VAL A 64 -8.13 -5.65 19.88
N PRO A 65 -8.57 -6.44 20.89
CA PRO A 65 -7.65 -7.27 21.65
C PRO A 65 -6.86 -8.23 20.75
N ALA A 66 -5.55 -8.27 20.92
CA ALA A 66 -4.66 -9.07 20.07
C ALA A 66 -5.07 -10.56 20.00
N ARG A 67 -5.53 -11.13 21.12
CA ARG A 67 -6.02 -12.51 21.19
C ARG A 67 -7.17 -12.79 20.22
N ASP A 68 -8.07 -11.81 20.02
CA ASP A 68 -9.25 -11.96 19.18
C ASP A 68 -8.83 -11.90 17.70
N VAL A 69 -7.91 -10.99 17.35
CA VAL A 69 -7.30 -10.92 16.02
C VAL A 69 -6.61 -12.23 15.67
N PHE A 70 -5.74 -12.74 16.56
CA PHE A 70 -5.02 -13.98 16.30
C PHE A 70 -5.93 -15.21 16.23
N ALA A 71 -7.00 -15.26 17.02
CA ALA A 71 -8.00 -16.33 16.91
C ALA A 71 -8.69 -16.32 15.54
N GLN A 72 -9.09 -15.14 15.05
CA GLN A 72 -9.71 -14.99 13.73
C GLN A 72 -8.77 -15.40 12.60
N LEU A 73 -7.50 -14.96 12.64
CA LEU A 73 -6.51 -15.31 11.61
C LEU A 73 -6.28 -16.83 11.56
N ARG A 74 -6.10 -17.49 12.70
CA ARG A 74 -5.94 -18.95 12.74
C ARG A 74 -7.15 -19.68 12.16
N ALA A 75 -8.36 -19.24 12.49
CA ALA A 75 -9.57 -19.84 11.94
C ALA A 75 -9.67 -19.66 10.42
N LYS A 76 -9.27 -18.49 9.90
CA LYS A 76 -9.33 -18.17 8.46
C LYS A 76 -8.30 -18.93 7.62
N PHE A 77 -7.13 -19.22 8.18
CA PHE A 77 -5.99 -19.79 7.45
C PHE A 77 -5.60 -21.20 7.91
N SER A 78 -6.48 -21.94 8.58
CA SER A 78 -6.25 -23.34 8.99
C SER A 78 -6.55 -24.38 7.89
N SER A 79 -6.52 -23.98 6.61
CA SER A 79 -6.74 -24.86 5.45
C SER A 79 -5.49 -24.96 4.59
#